data_AF-A0A9E3F3S6-F1
#
_entry.id   AF-A0A9E3F3S6-F1
#
_cell.length_a   1.000
_cell.length_b   1.000
_cell.length_c   1.000
_cell.angle_alpha   90.00
_cell.angle_beta   90.00
_cell.angle_gamma   90.00
#
_symmetry.space_group_name_H-M   'P 1'
#
loop_
_entity.id
_entity.type
_entity.pdbx_description
1 polymer ?
#
loop_
_entity_poly.entity_id
_entity_poly.type
_entity_poly.pdbx_seq_one_letter_code
_entity_poly.pdbx_strand_id
1 'polypeptide(L)'
;MADESAAWNLTDAQWAAVCARARRDALDDGAYVRAAPDPATGRPGLDFYATPLNAPPGWRYPFLESIPDTSRLGASIGRAWHDPATGLVQLEVILPAAAQALRADYESGAADLDYVAYEQAVDQAVRGTPADEAWLRREFARLLSLAPP
;
A
#
# COMPACT_ATOMS: atom_id res chain seq x y z
N MET A 1 -6.07 -23.18 8.39
CA MET A 1 -6.03 -23.43 6.94
C MET A 1 -4.89 -22.60 6.41
N ALA A 2 -3.90 -23.25 5.79
CA ALA A 2 -2.66 -22.62 5.35
C ALA A 2 -2.98 -21.56 4.31
N ASP A 3 -2.79 -20.28 4.65
CA ASP A 3 -2.76 -19.24 3.64
C ASP A 3 -1.32 -19.23 3.13
N GLU A 4 -1.13 -19.76 1.93
CA GLU A 4 0.10 -19.68 1.18
C GLU A 4 0.43 -18.20 1.05
N SER A 5 1.26 -17.70 1.96
CA SER A 5 2.07 -16.53 1.67
C SER A 5 2.79 -16.85 0.37
N ALA A 6 2.31 -16.28 -0.73
CA ALA A 6 3.07 -16.16 -1.96
C ALA A 6 4.28 -15.30 -1.62
N ALA A 7 5.26 -15.89 -0.94
CA ALA A 7 6.42 -15.23 -0.42
C ALA A 7 7.39 -15.16 -1.59
N TRP A 8 7.38 -14.02 -2.28
CA TRP A 8 8.36 -13.77 -3.31
C TRP A 8 9.73 -13.80 -2.65
N ASN A 9 10.51 -14.83 -2.98
CA ASN A 9 11.89 -14.96 -2.53
C ASN A 9 12.77 -14.34 -3.61
N LEU A 10 13.29 -13.16 -3.32
CA LEU A 10 14.11 -12.38 -4.24
C LEU A 10 15.54 -12.29 -3.70
N THR A 11 16.50 -12.31 -4.61
CA THR A 11 17.86 -11.87 -4.29
C THR A 11 17.89 -10.34 -4.12
N ASP A 12 18.89 -9.82 -3.40
CA ASP A 12 19.10 -8.37 -3.26
C ASP A 12 19.17 -7.66 -4.62
N ALA A 13 19.78 -8.31 -5.62
CA ALA A 13 19.88 -7.79 -6.98
C ALA A 13 18.51 -7.68 -7.66
N GLN A 14 17.66 -8.71 -7.52
CA GLN A 14 16.28 -8.69 -8.03
C GLN A 14 15.44 -7.63 -7.32
N TRP A 15 15.55 -7.53 -5.98
CA TRP A 15 14.86 -6.48 -5.23
C TRP A 15 15.28 -5.08 -5.68
N ALA A 16 16.58 -4.84 -5.87
CA ALA A 16 17.10 -3.58 -6.38
C ALA A 16 16.56 -3.24 -7.78
N ALA A 17 16.44 -4.24 -8.67
CA ALA A 17 15.85 -4.06 -9.99
C ALA A 17 14.37 -3.67 -9.92
N VAL A 18 13.60 -4.31 -9.03
CA VAL A 18 12.19 -3.98 -8.77
C VAL A 18 12.03 -2.57 -8.24
N CYS A 19 12.82 -2.17 -7.24
CA CYS A 19 12.85 -0.80 -6.74
C CYS A 19 13.25 0.22 -7.81
N ALA A 20 14.22 -0.11 -8.67
CA ALA A 20 14.62 0.75 -9.77
C ALA A 20 13.51 0.93 -10.82
N ARG A 21 12.69 -0.12 -11.06
CA ARG A 21 11.52 -0.04 -11.95
C ARG A 21 10.42 0.85 -11.37
N ALA A 22 10.12 0.71 -10.08
CA ALA A 22 9.16 1.57 -9.38
C ALA A 22 9.56 3.05 -9.35
N ARG A 23 10.83 3.39 -9.59
CA ARG A 23 11.28 4.79 -9.75
C ARG A 23 11.02 5.37 -11.14
N ARG A 24 10.73 4.53 -12.14
CA ARG A 24 10.73 4.93 -13.55
C ARG A 24 9.34 5.17 -14.12
N ASP A 25 8.31 4.48 -13.62
CA ASP A 25 6.98 4.54 -14.25
C ASP A 25 5.84 4.52 -13.22
N ALA A 26 4.87 5.42 -13.39
CA ALA A 26 3.49 5.14 -12.99
C ALA A 26 2.99 3.99 -13.87
N LEU A 27 2.37 2.95 -13.30
CA LEU A 27 1.90 1.82 -14.09
C LEU A 27 0.82 2.33 -15.05
N ASP A 28 0.91 1.93 -16.34
CA ASP A 28 0.16 2.53 -17.45
C ASP A 28 -1.38 2.55 -17.29
N ASP A 29 -1.92 1.76 -16.35
CA ASP A 29 -3.35 1.66 -16.06
C ASP A 29 -3.82 2.57 -14.91
N GLY A 30 -2.92 3.38 -14.35
CA GLY A 30 -3.22 4.28 -13.24
C GLY A 30 -2.81 3.76 -11.87
N ALA A 31 -2.29 2.54 -11.72
CA ALA A 31 -1.66 2.18 -10.45
C ALA A 31 -0.33 2.89 -10.26
N TYR A 32 -0.02 3.24 -9.01
CA TYR A 32 1.19 3.94 -8.70
C TYR A 32 1.95 3.22 -7.60
N VAL A 33 3.24 3.01 -7.86
CA VAL A 33 4.18 2.47 -6.90
C VAL A 33 5.39 3.38 -6.85
N ARG A 34 5.89 3.67 -5.66
CA ARG A 34 7.05 4.51 -5.46
C ARG A 34 8.10 3.75 -4.69
N ALA A 35 9.36 3.84 -5.12
CA ALA A 35 10.46 3.46 -4.23
C ALA A 35 10.54 4.45 -3.06
N ALA A 36 10.35 3.95 -1.85
CA ALA A 36 10.40 4.72 -0.62
C ALA A 36 11.28 3.97 0.38
N PRO A 37 12.42 4.54 0.81
CA PRO A 37 13.22 3.89 1.85
C PRO A 37 12.46 3.91 3.18
N ASP A 38 12.54 2.82 3.94
CA ASP A 38 12.03 2.78 5.29
C ASP A 38 12.73 3.87 6.12
N PRO A 39 11.99 4.77 6.79
CA PRO A 39 12.58 5.94 7.45
C PRO A 39 13.42 5.58 8.69
N ALA A 40 13.18 4.42 9.31
CA ALA A 40 13.91 3.99 10.50
C ALA A 40 15.22 3.27 10.14
N THR A 41 15.22 2.51 9.05
CA THR A 41 16.33 1.62 8.66
C THR A 41 17.07 2.06 7.40
N GLY A 42 16.51 3.01 6.63
CA GLY A 42 17.03 3.46 5.35
C GLY A 42 16.96 2.42 4.24
N ARG A 43 16.36 1.25 4.50
CA ARG A 43 16.34 0.13 3.56
C ARG A 43 15.38 0.42 2.40
N PRO A 44 15.69 -0.02 1.17
CA PRO A 44 14.78 0.16 0.03
C PRO A 44 13.44 -0.52 0.29
N GLY A 45 12.37 0.25 0.18
CA GLY A 45 10.98 -0.19 0.25
C GLY A 45 10.19 0.33 -0.96
N LEU A 46 8.94 -0.08 -1.03
CA LEU A 46 7.97 0.38 -2.02
C LEU A 46 6.70 0.82 -1.29
N ASP A 47 6.16 1.96 -1.68
CA ASP A 47 4.83 2.42 -1.28
C ASP A 47 3.87 2.25 -2.46
N PHE A 48 2.67 1.72 -2.20
CA PHE A 48 1.64 1.49 -3.19
C PHE A 48 0.46 2.43 -2.99
N TYR A 49 0.03 3.05 -4.07
CA TYR A 49 -1.08 3.99 -4.09
C TYR A 49 -2.16 3.53 -5.06
N ALA A 50 -3.40 3.52 -4.57
CA ALA A 50 -4.57 3.44 -5.42
C ALA A 50 -4.95 4.81 -5.98
N THR A 51 -5.57 4.79 -7.13
CA THR A 51 -6.19 5.91 -7.82
C THR A 51 -7.63 5.54 -8.19
N PRO A 52 -8.46 6.50 -8.65
CA PRO A 52 -9.82 6.21 -9.08
C PRO A 52 -9.93 5.11 -10.16
N LEU A 53 -8.87 4.89 -10.94
CA LEU A 53 -8.87 3.94 -12.06
C LEU A 53 -8.60 2.50 -11.62
N ASN A 54 -7.91 2.31 -10.50
CA ASN A 54 -7.37 1.02 -10.13
C ASN A 54 -7.66 0.65 -8.67
N ALA A 55 -8.56 1.33 -7.97
CA ALA A 55 -8.82 1.06 -6.56
C ALA A 55 -9.32 -0.37 -6.26
N PRO A 56 -9.11 -0.86 -5.02
CA PRO A 56 -9.69 -2.12 -4.56
C PRO A 56 -11.21 -2.20 -4.77
N PRO A 57 -11.77 -3.40 -5.01
CA PRO A 57 -13.22 -3.57 -5.08
C PRO A 57 -13.91 -3.08 -3.80
N GLY A 58 -14.96 -2.27 -3.96
CA GLY A 58 -15.70 -1.73 -2.82
C GLY A 58 -15.02 -0.54 -2.12
N TRP A 59 -14.00 0.07 -2.73
CA TRP A 59 -13.35 1.28 -2.23
C TRP A 59 -14.34 2.43 -2.02
N ARG A 60 -14.26 3.09 -0.86
CA ARG A 60 -15.14 4.21 -0.47
C ARG A 60 -14.39 5.43 0.05
N TYR A 61 -13.06 5.34 0.13
CA TYR A 61 -12.25 6.40 0.73
C TYR A 61 -11.87 7.44 -0.33
N PRO A 62 -11.72 8.71 0.06
CA PRO A 62 -11.31 9.74 -0.88
C PRO A 62 -9.83 9.57 -1.28
N PHE A 63 -9.50 9.99 -2.51
CA PHE A 63 -8.12 10.10 -2.97
C PHE A 63 -7.61 11.50 -2.66
N LEU A 64 -6.85 11.63 -1.56
CA LEU A 64 -6.42 12.93 -1.03
C LEU A 64 -4.90 13.11 -1.07
N GLU A 65 -4.14 12.05 -1.35
CA GLU A 65 -2.69 12.09 -1.33
C GLU A 65 -2.14 12.50 -2.70
N SER A 66 -1.36 13.58 -2.74
CA SER A 66 -0.61 13.94 -3.94
C SER A 66 0.38 12.84 -4.28
N ILE A 67 0.19 12.23 -5.45
CA ILE A 67 1.13 11.24 -5.96
C ILE A 67 2.34 12.00 -6.52
N PRO A 68 3.57 11.78 -5.99
CA PRO A 68 4.76 12.48 -6.44
C PRO A 68 4.96 12.37 -7.96
N ASP A 69 5.48 13.43 -8.57
CA ASP A 69 5.77 13.48 -10.02
C ASP A 69 4.55 13.25 -10.93
N THR A 70 3.34 13.38 -10.40
CA THR A 70 2.09 13.37 -11.17
C THR A 70 1.18 14.53 -10.77
N SER A 71 0.19 14.84 -11.61
CA SER A 71 -0.91 15.75 -11.26
C SER A 71 -2.09 15.04 -10.60
N ARG A 72 -1.95 13.74 -10.27
CA ARG A 72 -3.04 12.89 -9.79
C ARG A 72 -3.03 12.81 -8.27
N LEU A 73 -4.24 12.68 -7.71
CA LEU A 73 -4.43 12.28 -6.32
C LEU A 73 -4.61 10.76 -6.24
N GLY A 74 -4.10 10.20 -5.16
CA GLY A 74 -4.23 8.79 -4.81
C GLY A 74 -4.55 8.60 -3.33
N ALA A 75 -4.50 7.36 -2.91
CA ALA A 75 -4.59 6.94 -1.53
C ALA A 75 -3.56 5.83 -1.31
N SER A 76 -2.70 6.01 -0.31
CA SER A 76 -1.76 4.97 0.09
C SER A 76 -2.54 3.75 0.58
N ILE A 77 -2.17 2.57 0.08
CA ILE A 77 -2.77 1.31 0.48
C ILE A 77 -1.82 0.47 1.32
N GLY A 78 -0.52 0.55 1.04
CA GLY A 78 0.42 -0.31 1.73
C GLY A 78 1.82 -0.22 1.21
N ARG A 79 2.68 -1.04 1.80
CA ARG A 79 4.11 -1.05 1.53
C ARG A 79 4.62 -2.46 1.28
N ALA A 80 5.75 -2.54 0.57
CA ALA A 80 6.54 -3.75 0.40
C ALA A 80 7.98 -3.50 0.83
N TRP A 81 8.59 -4.48 1.51
CA TRP A 81 10.02 -4.46 1.80
C TRP A 81 10.63 -5.85 1.67
N HIS A 82 11.91 -5.88 1.40
CA HIS A 82 12.69 -7.11 1.34
C HIS A 82 13.39 -7.35 2.66
N ASP A 83 13.22 -8.56 3.21
CA ASP A 83 13.96 -9.02 4.36
C ASP A 83 15.25 -9.73 3.92
N PRO A 84 16.43 -9.13 4.11
CA PRO A 84 17.69 -9.70 3.67
C PRO A 84 18.08 -10.96 4.46
N ALA A 85 17.52 -11.19 5.65
CA ALA A 85 17.83 -12.39 6.44
C ALA A 85 17.15 -13.64 5.85
N THR A 86 15.98 -13.48 5.25
CA THR A 86 15.16 -14.57 4.73
C THR A 86 15.06 -14.58 3.21
N GLY A 87 15.41 -13.48 2.53
CA GLY A 87 15.21 -13.27 1.11
C GLY A 87 13.75 -12.97 0.73
N LEU A 88 12.84 -12.94 1.72
CA LEU A 88 11.42 -12.83 1.48
C LEU A 88 10.97 -11.38 1.36
N VAL A 89 10.08 -11.12 0.40
CA VAL A 89 9.32 -9.88 0.35
C VAL A 89 8.16 -9.94 1.33
N GLN A 90 8.06 -8.92 2.15
CA GLN A 90 6.95 -8.67 3.05
C GLN A 90 6.04 -7.60 2.46
N LEU A 91 4.74 -7.77 2.66
CA LEU A 91 3.71 -6.80 2.30
C LEU A 91 2.92 -6.42 3.55
N GLU A 92 2.56 -5.16 3.65
CA GLU A 92 1.69 -4.66 4.72
C GLU A 92 0.69 -3.67 4.15
N VAL A 93 -0.58 -3.88 4.48
CA VAL A 93 -1.65 -2.91 4.21
C VAL A 93 -1.64 -1.88 5.33
N ILE A 94 -1.61 -0.61 4.93
CA ILE A 94 -1.74 0.55 5.79
C ILE A 94 -2.63 1.53 5.02
N LEU A 95 -3.86 1.74 5.50
CA LEU A 95 -4.87 2.61 4.87
C LEU A 95 -5.07 3.94 5.62
N PRO A 96 -4.18 4.95 5.45
CA PRO A 96 -4.39 6.28 6.03
C PRO A 96 -5.73 6.91 5.63
N ALA A 97 -6.20 6.68 4.40
CA ALA A 97 -7.46 7.24 3.91
C ALA A 97 -8.68 6.73 4.71
N ALA A 98 -8.61 5.50 5.25
CA ALA A 98 -9.66 4.95 6.09
C ALA A 98 -9.70 5.62 7.47
N ALA A 99 -8.52 5.83 8.08
CA ALA A 99 -8.40 6.60 9.32
C ALA A 99 -8.87 8.05 9.15
N GLN A 100 -8.52 8.69 8.04
CA GLN A 100 -8.95 10.05 7.74
C GLN A 100 -10.47 10.17 7.59
N ALA A 101 -11.10 9.20 6.93
CA ALA A 101 -12.56 9.16 6.79
C ALA A 101 -13.24 9.00 8.16
N LEU A 102 -12.79 8.04 8.97
CA LEU A 102 -13.33 7.84 10.33
C LEU A 102 -13.13 9.07 11.23
N ARG A 103 -11.97 9.72 11.11
CA ARG A 103 -11.69 10.95 11.84
C ARG A 103 -12.65 12.07 11.46
N ALA A 104 -12.92 12.25 10.16
CA ALA A 104 -13.88 13.24 9.70
C ALA A 104 -15.31 12.96 10.20
N ASP A 105 -15.73 11.68 10.21
CA ASP A 105 -17.03 11.27 10.73
C ASP A 105 -17.14 11.49 12.25
N TYR A 106 -16.07 11.20 13.00
CA TYR A 106 -15.99 11.46 14.44
C TYR A 106 -16.00 12.96 14.77
N GLU A 107 -15.15 13.76 14.11
CA GLU A 107 -15.04 15.20 14.33
C GLU A 107 -16.33 15.96 13.95
N SER A 108 -17.10 15.45 12.99
CA SER A 108 -18.40 16.01 12.59
C SER A 108 -19.57 15.56 13.48
N GLY A 109 -19.36 14.59 14.37
CA GLY A 109 -20.41 13.98 15.19
C GLY A 109 -21.34 13.03 14.41
N ALA A 110 -20.97 12.64 13.18
CA ALA A 110 -21.70 11.65 12.39
C ALA A 110 -21.47 10.23 12.91
N ALA A 111 -20.31 9.97 13.52
CA ALA A 111 -20.03 8.73 14.23
C ALA A 111 -20.53 8.82 15.68
N ASP A 112 -21.51 7.98 16.04
CA ASP A 112 -21.94 7.79 17.43
C ASP A 112 -20.94 6.85 18.15
N LEU A 113 -19.74 7.37 18.40
CA LEU A 113 -18.64 6.64 19.02
C LEU A 113 -18.08 7.47 20.18
N ASP A 114 -17.74 6.80 21.28
CA ASP A 114 -16.85 7.39 22.28
C ASP A 114 -15.39 7.35 21.80
N TYR A 115 -14.50 8.04 22.52
CA TYR A 115 -13.10 8.15 22.14
C TYR A 115 -12.38 6.78 22.07
N VAL A 116 -12.72 5.84 22.96
CA VAL A 116 -12.07 4.53 22.99
C VAL A 116 -12.52 3.69 21.79
N ALA A 117 -13.82 3.70 21.49
CA ALA A 117 -14.37 3.03 20.32
C ALA A 117 -13.85 3.63 19.01
N TYR A 118 -13.66 4.95 18.96
CA TYR A 118 -13.03 5.64 17.82
C TYR A 118 -11.60 5.18 17.58
N GLU A 119 -10.73 5.17 18.60
CA GLU A 119 -9.34 4.73 18.45
C GLU A 119 -9.26 3.27 17.96
N GLN A 120 -10.08 2.38 18.52
CA GLN A 120 -10.17 0.99 18.07
C GLN A 120 -10.66 0.87 16.62
N ALA A 121 -11.62 1.71 16.21
CA ALA A 121 -12.11 1.74 14.83
C ALA A 121 -11.02 2.20 13.86
N VAL A 122 -10.22 3.20 14.24
CA VAL A 122 -9.07 3.67 13.45
C VAL A 122 -8.02 2.56 13.32
N ASP A 123 -7.63 1.93 14.42
CA ASP A 123 -6.66 0.83 14.42
C ASP A 123 -7.11 -0.34 13.53
N GLN A 124 -8.40 -0.66 13.56
CA GLN A 124 -9.00 -1.68 12.70
C GLN A 124 -8.99 -1.25 11.23
N ALA A 125 -9.36 0.00 10.94
CA ALA A 125 -9.51 0.52 9.59
C ALA A 125 -8.18 0.67 8.86
N VAL A 126 -7.11 1.08 9.57
CA VAL A 126 -5.77 1.23 8.98
C VAL A 126 -5.21 -0.11 8.50
N ARG A 127 -5.58 -1.23 9.14
CA ARG A 127 -5.17 -2.58 8.68
C ARG A 127 -5.83 -2.98 7.35
N GLY A 128 -6.84 -2.24 6.93
CA GLY A 128 -7.61 -2.49 5.72
C GLY A 128 -8.43 -3.77 5.75
N THR A 129 -8.82 -4.20 4.56
CA THR A 129 -9.69 -5.36 4.34
C THR A 129 -8.97 -6.43 3.52
N PRO A 130 -9.51 -7.66 3.45
CA PRO A 130 -8.97 -8.68 2.55
C PRO A 130 -8.93 -8.25 1.07
N ALA A 131 -9.80 -7.33 0.64
CA ALA A 131 -9.79 -6.80 -0.72
C ALA A 131 -8.57 -5.90 -0.96
N ASP A 132 -8.15 -5.12 0.03
CA ASP A 132 -6.98 -4.26 -0.02
C ASP A 132 -5.69 -5.09 -0.03
N GLU A 133 -5.64 -6.16 0.76
CA GLU A 133 -4.52 -7.11 0.75
C GLU A 133 -4.40 -7.83 -0.60
N ALA A 134 -5.51 -8.36 -1.13
CA ALA A 134 -5.53 -9.01 -2.43
C ALA A 134 -5.13 -8.04 -3.56
N TRP A 135 -5.57 -6.79 -3.46
CA TRP A 135 -5.15 -5.72 -4.36
C TRP A 135 -3.64 -5.49 -4.29
N LEU A 136 -3.07 -5.32 -3.09
CA LEU A 136 -1.65 -5.03 -2.90
C LEU A 136 -0.76 -6.16 -3.44
N ARG A 137 -1.15 -7.41 -3.18
CA ARG A 137 -0.47 -8.60 -3.71
C ARG A 137 -0.47 -8.62 -5.23
N ARG A 138 -1.60 -8.28 -5.87
CA ARG A 138 -1.72 -8.23 -7.33
C ARG A 138 -0.85 -7.13 -7.93
N GLU A 139 -0.85 -5.94 -7.33
CA GLU A 139 -0.02 -4.83 -7.81
C GLU A 139 1.47 -5.14 -7.68
N PHE A 140 1.88 -5.77 -6.58
CA PHE A 140 3.27 -6.23 -6.43
C PHE A 140 3.64 -7.31 -7.46
N ALA A 141 2.79 -8.33 -7.64
CA ALA A 141 3.00 -9.37 -8.65
C ALA A 141 3.14 -8.79 -10.06
N ARG A 142 2.34 -7.77 -10.36
CA ARG A 142 2.40 -7.07 -11.63
C ARG A 142 3.70 -6.29 -11.80
N LEU A 143 4.13 -5.57 -10.77
CA LEU A 143 5.43 -4.88 -10.80
C LEU A 143 6.57 -5.86 -11.06
N LEU A 144 6.54 -7.04 -10.44
CA LEU A 144 7.52 -8.10 -10.69
C LEU A 144 7.52 -8.57 -12.14
N SER A 145 6.35 -8.76 -12.75
CA SER A 145 6.26 -9.17 -14.16
C SER A 145 6.84 -8.16 -15.15
N LEU A 146 7.00 -6.91 -14.71
CA LEU A 146 7.55 -5.81 -15.49
C LEU A 146 9.04 -5.55 -15.19
N ALA A 147 9.59 -6.14 -14.13
CA ALA A 147 11.00 -6.02 -13.80
C ALA A 147 11.81 -6.97 -14.71
N PRO A 148 12.95 -6.53 -15.26
CA PRO A 148 13.83 -7.42 -16.01
C PRO A 148 14.38 -8.54 -15.09
N PRO A 149 14.70 -9.72 -15.65
CA PRO A 149 15.29 -10.83 -14.90
C PRO A 149 16.64 -10.49 -14.28
#